data_AF-A0ABD5F5L0-F1
#
_entry.id   AF-A0ABD5F5L0-F1
#
_cell.length_a   1.000
_cell.length_b   1.000
_cell.length_c   1.000
_cell.angle_alpha   90.00
_cell.angle_beta   90.00
_cell.angle_gamma   90.00
#
_symmetry.space_group_name_H-M   'P 1'
#
loop_
_entity.id
_entity.type
_entity.pdbx_description
1 polymer ?
#
loop_
_entity_poly.entity_id
_entity_poly.type
_entity_poly.pdbx_seq_one_letter_code
_entity_poly.pdbx_strand_id
1 'polypeptide(L)'
;MTTNFEEKAINRMLKAGISLQHIQLQKRNFFQDTEIENYYDKVENSENLSKNIPVQKIVAIKSNWTIEGTSVYDFFMGIANEGRESEKIEENLQSLEEHGLESQQAFYSGQVNLEGTDRIKFNHYQEDDCYILQNDGIHRVVSAKMFNAPIMSGIVTTYKLNEEKKKLYDEYNSLKDILRLTDIKGFTLDLFQEKKNPKKKNE
;
A
#
# COMPACT_ATOMS: atom_id res chain seq x y z
N MET A 1 5.52 4.61 -22.12
CA MET A 1 4.81 3.88 -23.19
C MET A 1 3.76 3.04 -22.49
N THR A 2 2.48 3.29 -22.76
CA THR A 2 1.36 2.51 -22.24
C THR A 2 1.43 1.11 -22.84
N THR A 3 1.32 0.04 -22.04
CA THR A 3 1.39 -1.33 -22.57
C THR A 3 0.06 -1.73 -23.21
N ASN A 4 0.08 -2.68 -24.15
CA ASN A 4 -1.15 -3.24 -24.76
C ASN A 4 -2.11 -3.81 -23.69
N PHE A 5 -1.58 -4.33 -22.58
CA PHE A 5 -2.36 -4.77 -21.44
C PHE A 5 -3.07 -3.62 -20.71
N GLU A 6 -2.32 -2.55 -20.40
CA GLU A 6 -2.83 -1.39 -19.68
C GLU A 6 -4.00 -0.72 -20.43
N GLU A 7 -3.89 -0.53 -21.74
CA GLU A 7 -4.98 0.03 -22.56
C GLU A 7 -6.23 -0.86 -22.55
N LYS A 8 -6.05 -2.19 -22.65
CA LYS A 8 -7.16 -3.14 -22.56
C LYS A 8 -7.81 -3.06 -21.19
N ALA A 9 -7.04 -3.12 -20.09
CA ALA A 9 -7.56 -3.06 -18.74
C ALA A 9 -8.37 -1.77 -18.48
N ILE A 10 -7.86 -0.62 -18.91
CA ILE A 10 -8.59 0.66 -18.81
C ILE A 10 -9.92 0.58 -19.56
N ASN A 11 -9.92 0.11 -20.80
CA ASN A 11 -11.14 0.02 -21.61
C ASN A 11 -12.20 -0.88 -20.95
N ARG A 12 -11.79 -1.98 -20.32
CA ARG A 12 -12.69 -2.89 -19.62
C ARG A 12 -13.30 -2.23 -18.38
N MET A 13 -12.47 -1.55 -17.58
CA MET A 13 -12.94 -0.79 -16.40
C MET A 13 -13.91 0.33 -16.78
N LEU A 14 -13.63 1.07 -17.85
CA LEU A 14 -14.52 2.14 -18.35
C LEU A 14 -15.88 1.57 -18.79
N LYS A 15 -15.88 0.43 -19.52
CA LYS A 15 -17.12 -0.25 -19.93
C LYS A 15 -17.94 -0.75 -18.74
N ALA A 16 -17.28 -1.16 -17.67
CA ALA A 16 -17.93 -1.59 -16.43
C ALA A 16 -18.47 -0.43 -15.58
N GLY A 17 -18.25 0.83 -15.97
CA GLY A 17 -18.78 2.01 -15.29
C GLY A 17 -17.81 2.69 -14.31
N ILE A 18 -16.55 2.27 -14.25
CA ILE A 18 -15.52 2.96 -13.46
C ILE A 18 -15.11 4.23 -14.20
N SER A 19 -15.13 5.37 -13.54
CA SER A 19 -14.82 6.65 -14.19
C SER A 19 -13.31 6.79 -14.48
N LEU A 20 -12.98 7.45 -15.58
CA LEU A 20 -11.58 7.79 -15.89
C LEU A 20 -10.96 8.64 -14.76
N GLN A 21 -11.75 9.53 -14.15
CA GLN A 21 -11.31 10.35 -13.03
C GLN A 21 -10.85 9.49 -11.84
N HIS A 22 -11.59 8.42 -11.52
CA HIS A 22 -11.19 7.48 -10.47
C HIS A 22 -9.91 6.73 -10.84
N ILE A 23 -9.77 6.24 -12.07
CA ILE A 23 -8.55 5.57 -12.53
C ILE A 23 -7.33 6.49 -12.39
N GLN A 24 -7.47 7.77 -12.78
CA GLN A 24 -6.41 8.77 -12.64
C GLN A 24 -6.11 9.10 -11.17
N LEU A 25 -7.11 9.09 -10.29
CA LEU A 25 -6.91 9.22 -8.85
C LEU A 25 -6.03 8.08 -8.31
N GLN A 26 -6.26 6.84 -8.75
CA GLN A 26 -5.48 5.68 -8.29
C GLN A 26 -4.01 5.71 -8.76
N LYS A 27 -3.67 6.46 -9.82
CA LYS A 27 -2.26 6.74 -10.20
C LYS A 27 -1.52 7.60 -9.19
N ARG A 28 -2.25 8.38 -8.40
CA ARG A 28 -1.71 9.28 -7.37
C ARG A 28 -1.96 8.76 -5.96
N ASN A 29 -2.58 7.59 -5.83
CA ASN A 29 -2.85 6.94 -4.56
C ASN A 29 -1.72 5.97 -4.27
N PHE A 30 -0.78 6.38 -3.43
CA PHE A 30 0.40 5.60 -3.09
C PHE A 30 0.21 4.85 -1.77
N PHE A 31 0.67 3.61 -1.72
CA PHE A 31 0.75 2.89 -0.46
C PHE A 31 1.80 3.53 0.44
N GLN A 32 1.41 3.79 1.69
CA GLN A 32 2.27 4.36 2.73
C GLN A 32 3.15 3.28 3.35
N ASP A 33 4.17 3.71 4.10
CA ASP A 33 4.92 2.80 4.96
C ASP A 33 4.07 2.36 6.16
N THR A 34 4.55 1.32 6.83
CA THR A 34 4.00 0.71 8.03
C THR A 34 4.64 1.23 9.32
N GLU A 35 5.42 2.31 9.28
CA GLU A 35 6.15 2.87 10.44
C GLU A 35 5.26 3.22 11.63
N ILE A 36 3.97 3.50 11.38
CA ILE A 36 2.97 3.71 12.44
C ILE A 36 2.89 2.54 13.42
N GLU A 37 3.22 1.32 12.98
CA GLU A 37 3.31 0.13 13.84
C GLU A 37 4.36 0.26 14.95
N ASN A 38 5.37 1.12 14.79
CA ASN A 38 6.44 1.28 15.77
C ASN A 38 6.00 2.01 17.05
N TYR A 39 4.91 2.78 16.98
CA TYR A 39 4.45 3.64 18.08
C TYR A 39 2.99 3.46 18.45
N TYR A 40 2.37 2.37 18.00
CA TYR A 40 1.03 1.97 18.39
C TYR A 40 1.04 0.66 19.15
N ASP A 41 0.19 0.56 20.16
CA ASP A 41 -0.01 -0.66 20.95
C ASP A 41 -1.30 -1.36 20.56
N LYS A 42 -1.21 -2.69 20.43
CA LYS A 42 -2.38 -3.53 20.22
C LYS A 42 -3.28 -3.44 21.44
N VAL A 43 -4.56 -3.11 21.22
CA VAL A 43 -5.58 -3.20 22.27
C VAL A 43 -5.91 -4.68 22.48
N GLU A 44 -5.74 -5.17 23.70
CA GLU A 44 -6.04 -6.57 24.03
C GLU A 44 -7.51 -6.90 23.76
N ASN A 45 -7.77 -8.12 23.25
CA ASN A 45 -9.11 -8.63 22.94
C ASN A 45 -9.93 -7.75 21.98
N SER A 46 -9.26 -6.95 21.14
CA SER A 46 -9.90 -6.06 20.17
C SER A 46 -10.08 -6.64 18.77
N GLU A 47 -9.74 -7.93 18.58
CA GLU A 47 -9.91 -8.60 17.29
C GLU A 47 -11.40 -8.91 17.06
N ASN A 48 -11.97 -8.37 15.98
CA ASN A 48 -13.38 -8.57 15.65
C ASN A 48 -13.63 -8.64 14.14
N LEU A 49 -14.74 -9.28 13.75
CA LEU A 49 -15.22 -9.25 12.38
C LEU A 49 -15.80 -7.86 12.08
N SER A 50 -15.47 -7.31 10.92
CA SER A 50 -16.01 -6.05 10.41
C SER A 50 -16.49 -6.22 8.97
N LYS A 51 -17.66 -5.67 8.65
CA LYS A 51 -18.22 -5.64 7.28
C LYS A 51 -18.13 -4.26 6.62
N ASN A 52 -17.60 -3.27 7.35
CA ASN A 52 -17.70 -1.85 6.99
C ASN A 52 -16.33 -1.17 6.99
N ILE A 53 -15.27 -1.86 6.57
CA ILE A 53 -13.92 -1.26 6.48
C ILE A 53 -13.90 -0.34 5.26
N PRO A 54 -13.73 0.99 5.42
CA PRO A 54 -13.72 1.90 4.28
C PRO A 54 -12.45 1.67 3.45
N VAL A 55 -12.62 1.31 2.18
CA VAL A 55 -11.51 0.91 1.31
C VAL A 55 -10.48 2.03 1.12
N GLN A 56 -10.94 3.28 1.12
CA GLN A 56 -10.07 4.46 1.01
C GLN A 56 -9.16 4.65 2.23
N LYS A 57 -9.56 4.16 3.41
CA LYS A 57 -8.78 4.27 4.65
C LYS A 57 -7.71 3.19 4.79
N ILE A 58 -7.66 2.21 3.87
CA ILE A 58 -6.58 1.21 3.84
C ILE A 58 -5.35 1.87 3.20
N VAL A 59 -4.39 2.30 4.02
CA VAL A 59 -3.28 3.17 3.56
C VAL A 59 -2.00 2.41 3.24
N ALA A 60 -1.78 1.26 3.86
CA ALA A 60 -0.58 0.44 3.66
C ALA A 60 -0.90 -1.04 3.60
N ILE A 61 0.05 -1.80 3.06
CA ILE A 61 0.00 -3.25 2.96
C ILE A 61 1.30 -3.82 3.54
N LYS A 62 1.18 -4.56 4.63
CA LYS A 62 2.29 -5.33 5.19
C LYS A 62 2.44 -6.62 4.41
N SER A 63 3.56 -6.76 3.71
CA SER A 63 3.87 -7.96 2.92
C SER A 63 5.37 -8.22 2.90
N ASN A 64 5.78 -9.37 2.36
CA ASN A 64 7.18 -9.68 2.13
C ASN A 64 7.79 -8.89 0.94
N TRP A 65 6.99 -8.08 0.25
CA TRP A 65 7.42 -7.24 -0.87
C TRP A 65 7.41 -5.77 -0.47
N THR A 66 8.32 -5.00 -1.07
CA THR A 66 8.31 -3.54 -0.93
C THR A 66 7.17 -2.97 -1.76
N ILE A 67 6.05 -2.66 -1.11
CA ILE A 67 4.85 -2.06 -1.74
C ILE A 67 4.77 -0.56 -1.49
N GLU A 68 5.39 -0.07 -0.42
CA GLU A 68 5.49 1.35 -0.11
C GLU A 68 5.97 2.16 -1.32
N GLY A 69 5.35 3.32 -1.54
CA GLY A 69 5.71 4.24 -2.64
C GLY A 69 5.24 3.77 -4.01
N THR A 70 4.59 2.61 -4.10
CA THR A 70 3.92 2.14 -5.32
C THR A 70 2.49 2.67 -5.36
N SER A 71 2.05 3.19 -6.52
CA SER A 71 0.66 3.58 -6.68
C SER A 71 -0.25 2.35 -6.80
N VAL A 72 -1.51 2.47 -6.34
CA VAL A 72 -2.53 1.43 -6.51
C VAL A 72 -2.63 1.02 -7.98
N TYR A 73 -2.56 2.00 -8.88
CA TYR A 73 -2.57 1.77 -10.32
C TYR A 73 -1.37 0.97 -10.81
N ASP A 74 -0.14 1.37 -10.45
CA ASP A 74 1.08 0.71 -10.94
C ASP A 74 1.17 -0.73 -10.43
N PHE A 75 0.71 -0.96 -9.20
CA PHE A 75 0.57 -2.32 -8.67
C PHE A 75 -0.47 -3.11 -9.47
N PHE A 76 -1.66 -2.55 -9.68
CA PHE A 76 -2.75 -3.22 -10.42
C PHE A 76 -2.40 -3.46 -11.88
N MET A 77 -1.58 -2.63 -12.52
CA MET A 77 -1.15 -2.85 -13.90
C MET A 77 0.05 -3.80 -14.01
N GLY A 78 0.56 -4.30 -12.88
CA GLY A 78 1.74 -5.17 -12.83
C GLY A 78 3.04 -4.45 -13.16
N ILE A 79 3.04 -3.11 -13.23
CA ILE A 79 4.22 -2.28 -13.54
C ILE A 79 5.26 -2.42 -12.43
N ALA A 80 4.81 -2.45 -11.18
CA ALA A 80 5.68 -2.56 -10.00
C ALA A 80 6.35 -3.94 -9.83
N ASN A 81 5.79 -4.98 -10.44
CA ASN A 81 6.22 -6.38 -10.22
C ASN A 81 6.62 -7.09 -11.52
N GLU A 82 6.98 -6.33 -12.57
CA GLU A 82 7.40 -6.87 -13.88
C GLU A 82 6.37 -7.87 -14.48
N GLY A 83 5.08 -7.68 -14.22
CA GLY A 83 4.02 -8.55 -14.72
C GLY A 83 3.87 -9.90 -14.01
N ARG A 84 4.59 -10.19 -12.92
CA ARG A 84 4.46 -11.48 -12.18
C ARG A 84 3.05 -11.80 -11.67
N GLU A 85 2.17 -10.82 -11.62
CA GLU A 85 0.82 -10.93 -11.08
C GLU A 85 -0.27 -10.63 -12.14
N SER A 86 0.09 -10.58 -13.43
CA SER A 86 -0.84 -10.21 -14.50
C SER A 86 -2.03 -11.16 -14.63
N GLU A 87 -1.85 -12.45 -14.32
CA GLU A 87 -2.92 -13.45 -14.35
C GLU A 87 -4.04 -13.13 -13.36
N LYS A 88 -3.70 -12.82 -12.10
CA LYS A 88 -4.71 -12.46 -11.09
C LYS A 88 -5.43 -11.16 -11.44
N ILE A 89 -4.73 -10.20 -12.04
CA ILE A 89 -5.35 -8.95 -12.49
C ILE A 89 -6.34 -9.25 -13.63
N GLU A 90 -5.95 -10.10 -14.58
CA GLU A 90 -6.81 -10.52 -15.68
C GLU A 90 -8.06 -11.26 -15.17
N GLU A 91 -7.92 -12.15 -14.19
CA GLU A 91 -9.04 -12.82 -13.52
C GLU A 91 -10.01 -11.81 -12.88
N ASN A 92 -9.50 -10.78 -12.18
CA ASN A 92 -10.33 -9.73 -11.60
C ASN A 92 -11.06 -8.92 -12.68
N LEU A 93 -10.40 -8.59 -13.78
CA LEU A 93 -11.00 -7.87 -14.90
C LEU A 93 -12.05 -8.73 -15.63
N GLN A 94 -11.82 -10.03 -15.79
CA GLN A 94 -12.78 -10.96 -16.38
C GLN A 94 -14.01 -11.08 -15.49
N SER A 95 -13.81 -11.24 -14.18
CA SER A 95 -14.91 -11.30 -13.21
C SER A 95 -15.72 -9.99 -13.19
N LEU A 96 -15.06 -8.83 -13.38
CA LEU A 96 -15.72 -7.53 -13.52
C LEU A 96 -16.62 -7.47 -14.77
N GLU A 97 -16.18 -8.03 -15.90
CA GLU A 97 -16.97 -8.09 -17.12
C GLU A 97 -18.14 -9.07 -17.03
N GLU A 98 -17.91 -10.23 -16.42
CA GLU A 98 -18.90 -11.31 -16.31
C GLU A 98 -20.03 -10.97 -15.34
N HIS A 99 -19.72 -10.29 -14.23
CA HIS A 99 -20.68 -10.07 -13.14
C HIS A 99 -21.07 -8.59 -12.96
N GLY A 100 -20.34 -7.67 -13.58
CA GLY A 100 -20.57 -6.24 -13.45
C GLY A 100 -20.00 -5.64 -12.16
N LEU A 101 -19.91 -4.30 -12.15
CA LEU A 101 -19.28 -3.53 -11.07
C LEU A 101 -19.97 -3.69 -9.72
N GLU A 102 -21.31 -3.63 -9.69
CA GLU A 102 -22.07 -3.74 -8.43
C GLU A 102 -21.84 -5.08 -7.74
N SER A 103 -21.82 -6.18 -8.50
CA SER A 103 -21.55 -7.52 -7.99
C SER A 103 -20.12 -7.63 -7.43
N GLN A 104 -19.12 -7.05 -8.11
CA GLN A 104 -17.74 -7.02 -7.62
C GLN A 104 -17.62 -6.23 -6.31
N GLN A 105 -18.26 -5.06 -6.25
CA GLN A 105 -18.25 -4.24 -5.03
C GLN A 105 -18.94 -4.96 -3.86
N ALA A 106 -20.06 -5.65 -4.13
CA ALA A 106 -20.74 -6.46 -3.14
C ALA A 106 -19.87 -7.63 -2.65
N PHE A 107 -19.12 -8.28 -3.55
CA PHE A 107 -18.19 -9.36 -3.21
C PHE A 107 -17.17 -8.94 -2.15
N TYR A 108 -16.57 -7.75 -2.28
CA TYR A 108 -15.57 -7.26 -1.31
C TYR A 108 -16.15 -7.04 0.09
N SER A 109 -17.44 -6.73 0.21
CA SER A 109 -18.14 -6.62 1.49
C SER A 109 -18.73 -7.95 2.01
N GLY A 110 -18.58 -9.03 1.24
CA GLY A 110 -19.23 -10.32 1.49
C GLY A 110 -18.59 -11.16 2.60
N GLN A 111 -19.15 -12.34 2.85
CA GLN A 111 -18.66 -13.25 3.90
C GLN A 111 -17.30 -13.90 3.59
N VAL A 112 -16.91 -13.92 2.31
CA VAL A 112 -15.67 -14.57 1.84
C VAL A 112 -14.40 -14.06 2.54
N ASN A 113 -14.38 -12.79 2.96
CA ASN A 113 -13.22 -12.20 3.65
C ASN A 113 -13.26 -12.40 5.17
N LEU A 114 -14.32 -13.02 5.70
CA LEU A 114 -14.55 -13.25 7.13
C LEU A 114 -14.37 -14.71 7.53
N GLU A 115 -14.48 -15.65 6.58
CA GLU A 115 -14.54 -17.08 6.85
C GLU A 115 -13.48 -17.85 6.06
N GLY A 116 -13.13 -19.04 6.55
CA GLY A 116 -12.24 -19.98 5.86
C GLY A 116 -10.76 -19.57 5.82
N THR A 117 -10.08 -20.06 4.78
CA THR A 117 -8.67 -19.79 4.45
C THR A 117 -8.47 -18.42 3.83
N ASP A 118 -9.55 -17.80 3.36
CA ASP A 118 -9.57 -16.55 2.59
C ASP A 118 -9.77 -15.30 3.44
N ARG A 119 -9.72 -15.44 4.77
CA ARG A 119 -9.91 -14.34 5.72
C ARG A 119 -8.88 -13.23 5.46
N ILE A 120 -9.35 -11.99 5.43
CA ILE A 120 -8.46 -10.83 5.31
C ILE A 120 -8.34 -10.17 6.68
N LYS A 121 -7.10 -9.83 7.07
CA LYS A 121 -6.81 -9.20 8.36
C LYS A 121 -6.34 -7.77 8.19
N PHE A 122 -6.83 -6.88 9.03
CA PHE A 122 -6.48 -5.48 9.07
C PHE A 122 -6.12 -5.05 10.48
N ASN A 123 -5.11 -4.19 10.60
CA ASN A 123 -4.88 -3.42 11.82
C ASN A 123 -5.51 -2.04 11.65
N HIS A 124 -6.35 -1.60 12.60
CA HIS A 124 -6.95 -0.27 12.64
C HIS A 124 -6.21 0.59 13.66
N TYR A 125 -5.66 1.72 13.22
CA TYR A 125 -4.96 2.69 14.06
C TYR A 125 -5.94 3.80 14.38
N GLN A 126 -6.42 3.87 15.62
CA GLN A 126 -7.60 4.65 15.96
C GLN A 126 -7.41 6.16 15.79
N GLU A 127 -6.28 6.69 16.25
CA GLU A 127 -6.02 8.13 16.25
C GLU A 127 -5.77 8.66 14.82
N ASP A 128 -5.11 7.89 13.96
CA ASP A 128 -4.90 8.22 12.53
C ASP A 128 -6.07 7.79 11.63
N ASP A 129 -7.06 7.07 12.19
CA ASP A 129 -8.25 6.55 11.50
C ASP A 129 -7.94 5.85 10.17
N CYS A 130 -6.93 4.98 10.20
CA CYS A 130 -6.41 4.28 9.03
C CYS A 130 -6.26 2.77 9.26
N TYR A 131 -6.20 2.02 8.17
CA TYR A 131 -6.06 0.57 8.19
C TYR A 131 -4.80 0.12 7.45
N ILE A 132 -4.15 -0.90 7.98
CA ILE A 132 -3.04 -1.60 7.33
C ILE A 132 -3.44 -3.05 7.10
N LEU A 133 -3.41 -3.48 5.83
CA LEU A 133 -3.62 -4.87 5.46
C LEU A 133 -2.47 -5.74 5.97
N GLN A 134 -2.79 -6.90 6.56
CA GLN A 134 -1.80 -7.81 7.13
C GLN A 134 -1.63 -9.05 6.26
N ASN A 135 -0.47 -9.16 5.59
CA ASN A 135 0.05 -10.29 4.80
C ASN A 135 -0.79 -10.71 3.58
N ASP A 136 -2.00 -11.18 3.81
CA ASP A 136 -2.84 -11.84 2.80
C ASP A 136 -3.94 -10.91 2.26
N GLY A 137 -4.38 -11.14 1.02
CA GLY A 137 -5.49 -10.37 0.41
C GLY A 137 -5.06 -9.12 -0.37
N ILE A 138 -3.77 -8.98 -0.68
CA ILE A 138 -3.18 -7.83 -1.41
C ILE A 138 -3.97 -7.53 -2.70
N HIS A 139 -4.15 -8.53 -3.56
CA HIS A 139 -4.87 -8.35 -4.82
C HIS A 139 -6.33 -7.94 -4.62
N ARG A 140 -7.01 -8.45 -3.59
CA ARG A 140 -8.40 -8.06 -3.30
C ARG A 140 -8.47 -6.60 -2.86
N VAL A 141 -7.56 -6.13 -2.02
CA VAL A 141 -7.51 -4.72 -1.60
C VAL A 141 -7.18 -3.81 -2.78
N VAL A 142 -6.19 -4.18 -3.59
CA VAL A 142 -5.81 -3.39 -4.78
C VAL A 142 -6.97 -3.33 -5.78
N SER A 143 -7.60 -4.47 -6.10
CA SER A 143 -8.75 -4.51 -7.01
C SER A 143 -9.95 -3.75 -6.43
N ALA A 144 -10.24 -3.86 -5.13
CA ALA A 144 -11.30 -3.10 -4.50
C ALA A 144 -11.07 -1.59 -4.59
N LYS A 145 -9.83 -1.13 -4.39
CA LYS A 145 -9.46 0.29 -4.60
C LYS A 145 -9.62 0.70 -6.06
N MET A 146 -9.13 -0.11 -7.00
CA MET A 146 -9.24 0.18 -8.45
C MET A 146 -10.68 0.20 -8.94
N PHE A 147 -11.51 -0.72 -8.46
CA PHE A 147 -12.93 -0.83 -8.82
C PHE A 147 -13.84 0.07 -7.97
N ASN A 148 -13.25 1.01 -7.24
CA ASN A 148 -13.96 2.03 -6.46
C ASN A 148 -14.98 1.44 -5.45
N ALA A 149 -14.64 0.30 -4.84
CA ALA A 149 -15.48 -0.28 -3.81
C ALA A 149 -15.51 0.65 -2.59
N PRO A 150 -16.70 0.91 -2.01
CA PRO A 150 -16.80 1.82 -0.87
C PRO A 150 -16.28 1.16 0.42
N ILE A 151 -16.60 -0.11 0.61
CA ILE A 151 -16.31 -0.87 1.83
C ILE A 151 -15.81 -2.27 1.50
N MET A 152 -15.11 -2.86 2.47
CA MET A 152 -14.66 -4.25 2.47
C MET A 152 -14.96 -4.88 3.83
N SER A 153 -15.11 -6.20 3.84
CA SER A 153 -15.19 -7.01 5.05
C SER A 153 -13.83 -7.62 5.41
N GLY A 154 -13.59 -7.86 6.70
CA GLY A 154 -12.37 -8.49 7.19
C GLY A 154 -12.34 -8.58 8.71
N ILE A 155 -11.29 -9.23 9.23
CA ILE A 155 -10.98 -9.26 10.66
C ILE A 155 -10.15 -8.01 10.97
N VAL A 156 -10.62 -7.20 11.92
CA VAL A 156 -9.95 -5.98 12.36
C VAL A 156 -9.37 -6.21 13.74
N THR A 157 -8.11 -5.84 13.94
CA THR A 157 -7.49 -5.68 15.25
C THR A 157 -7.26 -4.20 15.51
N THR A 158 -7.63 -3.72 16.70
CA THR A 158 -7.52 -2.30 17.03
C THR A 158 -6.18 -1.99 17.71
N TYR A 159 -5.59 -0.88 17.31
CA TYR A 159 -4.35 -0.33 17.84
C TYR A 159 -4.59 1.11 18.31
N LYS A 160 -3.98 1.46 19.44
CA LYS A 160 -4.02 2.82 20.02
C LYS A 160 -2.63 3.43 20.06
N LEU A 161 -2.58 4.74 19.87
CA LEU A 161 -1.36 5.52 19.96
C LEU A 161 -0.71 5.36 21.34
N ASN A 162 0.58 5.03 21.35
CA ASN A 162 1.42 5.13 22.53
C ASN A 162 2.28 6.39 22.40
N GLU A 163 1.90 7.43 23.15
CA GLU A 163 2.57 8.73 23.13
C GLU A 163 4.07 8.66 23.50
N GLU A 164 4.45 7.75 24.41
CA GLU A 164 5.85 7.58 24.79
C GLU A 164 6.66 6.97 23.64
N LYS A 165 6.14 5.93 23.00
CA LYS A 165 6.78 5.33 21.83
C LYS A 165 6.81 6.29 20.66
N LYS A 166 5.75 7.08 20.46
CA LYS A 166 5.69 8.11 19.42
C LYS A 166 6.81 9.12 19.60
N LYS A 167 6.96 9.65 20.82
CA LYS A 167 8.04 10.58 21.16
C LYS A 167 9.43 9.97 20.92
N LEU A 168 9.66 8.74 21.38
CA LEU A 168 10.94 8.04 21.16
C LEU A 168 11.22 7.83 19.67
N TYR A 169 10.21 7.50 18.90
CA TYR A 169 10.30 7.30 17.47
C TYR A 169 10.61 8.61 16.73
N ASP A 170 9.98 9.72 17.12
CA ASP A 170 10.25 11.05 16.55
C ASP A 170 11.66 11.54 16.90
N GLU A 171 12.14 11.28 18.12
CA GLU A 171 13.53 11.53 18.53
C GLU A 171 14.52 10.70 17.69
N TYR A 172 14.24 9.40 17.52
CA TYR A 172 15.05 8.51 16.68
C TYR A 172 15.14 9.01 15.23
N ASN A 173 14.02 9.42 14.62
CA ASN A 173 14.01 9.96 13.26
C ASN A 173 14.81 11.26 13.14
N SER A 174 14.69 12.15 14.14
CA SER A 174 15.48 13.38 14.20
C SER A 174 16.99 13.10 14.26
N LEU A 175 17.40 12.13 15.09
CA LEU A 175 18.80 11.68 15.18
C LEU A 175 19.29 11.07 13.87
N LYS A 176 18.49 10.20 13.25
CA LYS A 176 18.80 9.54 11.97
C LYS A 176 19.06 10.56 10.86
N ASP A 177 18.27 11.64 10.79
CA ASP A 177 18.46 12.69 9.81
C ASP A 177 19.72 13.52 10.08
N ILE A 178 20.04 13.82 11.34
CA ILE A 178 21.30 14.48 11.71
C ILE A 178 22.51 13.64 11.31
N LEU A 179 22.49 12.32 11.54
CA LEU A 179 23.56 11.42 11.11
C LEU A 179 23.73 11.45 9.59
N ARG A 180 22.64 11.31 8.84
CA ARG A 180 22.66 11.38 7.36
C ARG A 180 23.29 12.66 6.85
N LEU A 181 22.94 13.81 7.43
CA LEU A 181 23.52 15.11 7.07
C LEU A 181 25.03 15.18 7.38
N THR A 182 25.44 14.58 8.47
CA THR A 182 26.86 14.52 8.88
C THR A 182 27.67 13.65 7.91
N ASP A 183 27.13 12.51 7.51
CA ASP A 183 27.75 11.61 6.52
C ASP A 183 27.91 12.29 5.16
N ILE A 184 26.87 12.99 4.68
CA ILE A 184 26.93 13.78 3.43
C ILE A 184 28.02 14.84 3.51
N LYS A 185 28.12 15.54 4.64
CA LYS A 185 29.14 16.57 4.85
C LYS A 185 30.55 15.99 4.85
N GLY A 186 30.76 14.83 5.48
CA GLY A 186 32.01 14.08 5.45
C GLY A 186 32.40 13.70 4.03
N PHE A 187 31.49 13.07 3.29
CA PHE A 187 31.71 12.66 1.90
C PHE A 187 32.05 13.85 0.99
N THR A 188 31.38 14.99 1.21
CA THR A 188 31.64 16.23 0.47
C THR A 188 33.04 16.78 0.77
N LEU A 189 33.47 16.74 2.04
CA LEU A 189 34.82 17.17 2.45
C LEU A 189 35.90 16.27 1.84
N ASP A 190 35.70 14.96 1.82
CA ASP A 190 36.63 14.00 1.21
C ASP A 190 36.77 14.25 -0.29
N LEU A 191 35.65 14.45 -1.01
CA LEU A 191 35.64 14.85 -2.43
C LEU A 191 36.41 16.15 -2.69
N PHE A 192 36.27 17.15 -1.80
CA PHE A 192 37.02 18.41 -1.92
C PHE A 192 38.52 18.19 -1.68
N GLN A 193 38.90 17.33 -0.75
CA GLN A 193 40.30 17.00 -0.48
C GLN A 193 40.94 16.20 -1.62
N GLU A 194 40.23 15.23 -2.21
CA GLU A 194 40.68 14.49 -3.38
C GLU A 194 40.90 15.41 -4.60
N LYS A 195 39.99 16.36 -4.83
CA LYS A 195 40.15 17.37 -5.91
C LYS A 195 41.33 18.32 -5.67
N LYS A 196 41.70 18.58 -4.41
CA LYS A 196 42.88 19.39 -4.07
C LYS A 196 44.20 18.63 -4.23
N ASN A 197 44.20 17.29 -4.16
CA ASN A 197 45.41 16.46 -4.26
C ASN A 197 45.28 15.36 -5.34
N PRO A 198 45.34 15.70 -6.64
CA PRO A 198 45.14 14.72 -7.73
C PRO A 198 46.30 13.71 -7.91
N LYS A 199 47.40 13.84 -7.16
CA LYS A 199 48.67 13.11 -7.41
C LYS A 199 48.80 11.72 -6.74
N LYS A 200 47.78 11.19 -6.08
CA LYS A 200 47.88 9.91 -5.33
C LYS A 200 47.25 8.68 -6.01
N LYS A 201 46.74 8.78 -7.24
CA LYS A 201 46.03 7.65 -7.90
C LYS A 201 46.88 6.75 -8.81
N ASN A 202 48.17 7.03 -9.00
CA ASN A 202 49.06 6.23 -9.85
C ASN A 202 50.37 5.87 -9.11
N GLU A 203 50.30 4.96 -8.13
CA GLU A 203 51.42 4.11 -7.71
C GLU A 203 50.88 2.71 -7.40
#